data_AF-A0A9Q0LKT8-F1
#
_entry.id   AF-A0A9Q0LKT8-F1
#
_cell.length_a   1.000
_cell.length_b   1.000
_cell.length_c   1.000
_cell.angle_alpha   90.00
_cell.angle_beta   90.00
_cell.angle_gamma   90.00
#
_symmetry.space_group_name_H-M   'P 1'
#
loop_
_entity.id
_entity.type
_entity.pdbx_description
1 polymer ?
#
loop_
_entity_poly.entity_id
_entity_poly.type
_entity_poly.pdbx_seq_one_letter_code
_entity_poly.pdbx_strand_id
1 'polypeptide(L)'
;MGNKNPKKIKNKVAQQIFIHFRDLSIEEKKSQREKILAALYQECISKSKTSEYISLNLNTIPLKDSGVEILSQVLSKNPKVTHLTLRKTEISHEGIKFISEMLKTNKTLLEIDLSWNQLGNEGVTDLSRSLLENSTIQSVYLNGVGIEENGILSLSHCLKINKNIRSLEIGSNQLSKKSTSCLLSGLANNFSLTNLKIESKDLSEQETKPLNHIVNRNDVISSIIDEIITNVCQNKYQVTSKVLYKSIRGVEMIEGKKKQVKEAKGTPLYDVFKLSKQESLMDTPKELKVDDQTFRFRAGMAEMMGNRATMEDSSIIIDNWLPKEELSKTVLFANNENLLLISDEGEIDFPEKVEISSIKPDSGEYYAVFDGHGGKEAAEHSAKTLHHLLKEKIMKGEIIEDALTQSFIDIDSQVSSWCVYTGTTALVALTIGDNLWIANVGDTRAVLNRNGIAVRLSLDHKPDIEIERIEQCGGFVKDGRVNGMLAVCRAIGDSFLGPTVSPEPFISSLKISNLDQFLIIACDGVWDVISDQDAVDIVSTEIDPQKAAAKLRDKAFLQGSNDNISVIVVFFK
;
A
#
# COMPACT_ATOMS: atom_id res chain seq x y z
N MET A 1 15.54 20.79 -7.75
CA MET A 1 17.00 20.50 -7.76
C MET A 1 17.43 20.21 -9.19
N GLY A 2 18.66 20.59 -9.58
CA GLY A 2 19.08 20.64 -10.98
C GLY A 2 18.77 19.39 -11.82
N ASN A 3 18.34 19.65 -13.05
CA ASN A 3 18.13 18.70 -14.14
C ASN A 3 19.44 17.92 -14.42
N LYS A 4 19.74 16.91 -13.61
CA LYS A 4 20.84 15.99 -13.87
C LYS A 4 20.33 14.97 -14.88
N ASN A 5 20.48 15.29 -16.16
CA ASN A 5 20.57 14.28 -17.20
C ASN A 5 21.44 13.13 -16.65
N PRO A 6 20.95 11.88 -16.58
CA PRO A 6 21.80 10.78 -16.19
C PRO A 6 23.02 10.80 -17.11
N LYS A 7 24.22 10.92 -16.52
CA LYS A 7 25.46 10.87 -17.30
C LYS A 7 25.42 9.54 -18.07
N LYS A 8 25.34 9.61 -19.41
CA LYS A 8 25.34 8.43 -20.29
C LYS A 8 26.67 7.69 -20.16
N ILE A 9 26.79 6.81 -19.17
CA ILE A 9 27.92 5.89 -19.06
C ILE A 9 27.67 4.79 -20.09
N LYS A 10 28.22 4.98 -21.28
CA LYS A 10 28.28 3.94 -22.33
C LYS A 10 29.05 2.75 -21.75
N ASN A 11 28.38 1.63 -21.50
CA ASN A 11 29.07 0.43 -21.04
C ASN A 11 29.83 -0.23 -22.21
N LYS A 12 31.03 0.29 -22.51
CA LYS A 12 31.94 -0.26 -23.54
C LYS A 12 32.22 -1.76 -23.35
N VAL A 13 32.15 -2.26 -22.12
CA VAL A 13 32.44 -3.67 -21.80
C VAL A 13 31.29 -4.58 -22.21
N ALA A 14 30.04 -4.21 -21.93
CA ALA A 14 28.89 -4.95 -22.43
C ALA A 14 28.87 -5.00 -23.97
N GLN A 15 29.21 -3.87 -24.60
CA GLN A 15 29.35 -3.80 -26.07
C GLN A 15 30.46 -4.73 -26.57
N GLN A 16 31.63 -4.78 -25.91
CA GLN A 16 32.73 -5.68 -26.28
C GLN A 16 32.37 -7.16 -26.10
N ILE A 17 31.70 -7.53 -25.01
CA ILE A 17 31.24 -8.91 -24.75
C ILE A 17 30.32 -9.38 -25.87
N PHE A 18 29.38 -8.53 -26.29
CA PHE A 18 28.42 -8.89 -27.33
C PHE A 18 28.98 -8.80 -28.76
N ILE A 19 29.91 -7.89 -29.03
CA ILE A 19 30.67 -7.88 -30.30
C ILE A 19 31.45 -9.20 -30.44
N HIS A 20 32.10 -9.65 -29.35
CA HIS A 20 32.80 -10.94 -29.35
C HIS A 20 31.84 -12.12 -29.59
N PHE A 21 30.60 -12.04 -29.08
CA PHE A 21 29.58 -13.07 -29.29
C PHE A 21 29.09 -13.17 -30.74
N ARG A 22 29.03 -12.04 -31.46
CA ARG A 22 28.64 -11.98 -32.87
C ARG A 22 29.58 -12.80 -33.76
N ASP A 23 30.86 -12.84 -33.42
CA ASP A 23 31.92 -13.41 -34.27
C ASP A 23 32.13 -14.92 -34.04
N LEU A 24 31.30 -15.58 -33.21
CA LEU A 24 31.41 -17.01 -32.87
C LEU A 24 30.53 -17.91 -33.76
N SER A 25 31.06 -19.10 -34.11
CA SER A 25 30.35 -20.11 -34.90
C SER A 25 29.22 -20.79 -34.11
N ILE A 26 28.32 -21.51 -34.79
CA ILE A 26 27.11 -22.10 -34.15
C ILE A 26 27.45 -23.17 -33.10
N GLU A 27 28.54 -23.93 -33.28
CA GLU A 27 28.97 -24.98 -32.34
C GLU A 27 29.67 -24.42 -31.09
N GLU A 28 30.31 -23.25 -31.19
CA GLU A 28 30.98 -22.58 -30.07
C GLU A 28 29.98 -21.94 -29.07
N LYS A 29 28.73 -21.70 -29.51
CA LYS A 29 27.70 -20.95 -28.76
C LYS A 29 27.22 -21.60 -27.47
N LYS A 30 27.29 -22.93 -27.30
CA LYS A 30 26.69 -23.61 -26.12
C LYS A 30 27.58 -23.55 -24.87
N SER A 31 28.90 -23.74 -24.99
CA SER A 31 29.86 -23.66 -23.87
C SER A 31 30.26 -22.23 -23.52
N GLN A 32 30.23 -21.31 -24.50
CA GLN A 32 30.54 -19.89 -24.25
C GLN A 32 29.32 -19.09 -23.75
N ARG A 33 28.08 -19.59 -23.90
CA ARG A 33 26.85 -18.99 -23.33
C ARG A 33 26.94 -18.79 -21.82
N GLU A 34 27.40 -19.80 -21.07
CA GLU A 34 27.56 -19.73 -19.61
C GLU A 34 28.72 -18.80 -19.19
N LYS A 35 29.82 -18.77 -19.97
CA LYS A 35 30.94 -17.86 -19.73
C LYS A 35 30.55 -16.39 -19.98
N ILE A 36 29.68 -16.15 -20.95
CA ILE A 36 29.15 -14.82 -21.26
C ILE A 36 28.10 -14.39 -20.24
N LEU A 37 27.22 -15.30 -19.80
CA LEU A 37 26.34 -15.10 -18.65
C LEU A 37 27.14 -14.70 -17.41
N ALA A 38 28.19 -15.44 -17.10
CA ALA A 38 29.08 -15.14 -15.98
C ALA A 38 29.82 -13.81 -16.18
N ALA A 39 30.36 -13.51 -17.36
CA ALA A 39 31.06 -12.26 -17.63
C ALA A 39 30.13 -11.04 -17.60
N LEU A 40 28.92 -11.13 -18.17
CA LEU A 40 27.94 -10.07 -18.17
C LEU A 40 27.38 -9.83 -16.76
N TYR A 41 27.08 -10.90 -16.02
CA TYR A 41 26.66 -10.84 -14.62
C TYR A 41 27.77 -10.27 -13.73
N GLN A 42 29.00 -10.75 -13.85
CA GLN A 42 30.16 -10.24 -13.12
C GLN A 42 30.49 -8.79 -13.48
N GLU A 43 30.30 -8.35 -14.72
CA GLU A 43 30.52 -6.95 -15.12
C GLU A 43 29.42 -6.02 -14.60
N CYS A 44 28.15 -6.47 -14.63
CA CYS A 44 27.04 -5.75 -14.02
C CYS A 44 27.19 -5.65 -12.49
N ILE A 45 27.86 -6.64 -11.85
CA ILE A 45 28.18 -6.64 -10.41
C ILE A 45 29.50 -5.93 -10.10
N SER A 46 30.54 -5.96 -10.93
CA SER A 46 31.84 -5.36 -10.63
C SER A 46 31.73 -3.83 -10.63
N LYS A 47 30.93 -3.28 -11.54
CA LYS A 47 30.54 -1.87 -11.60
C LYS A 47 29.50 -1.47 -10.54
N SER A 48 29.03 -2.43 -9.75
CA SER A 48 28.13 -2.19 -8.61
C SER A 48 28.82 -1.54 -7.41
N LYS A 49 30.15 -1.41 -7.41
CA LYS A 49 30.90 -0.76 -6.33
C LYS A 49 30.73 0.76 -6.28
N THR A 50 30.09 1.36 -7.29
CA THR A 50 29.70 2.78 -7.31
C THR A 50 28.20 2.91 -7.05
N SER A 51 27.78 3.95 -6.31
CA SER A 51 26.38 4.25 -5.96
C SER A 51 25.53 4.79 -7.12
N GLU A 52 25.92 4.50 -8.37
CA GLU A 52 25.33 5.10 -9.58
C GLU A 52 24.49 4.07 -10.36
N TYR A 53 23.35 4.52 -10.87
CA TYR A 53 22.45 3.77 -11.75
C TYR A 53 23.16 3.33 -13.05
N ILE A 54 22.86 2.10 -13.53
CA ILE A 54 23.52 1.53 -14.72
C ILE A 54 22.60 1.60 -15.94
N SER A 55 23.12 2.18 -17.03
CA SER A 55 22.53 2.12 -18.38
C SER A 55 23.26 1.07 -19.23
N LEU A 56 22.51 0.08 -19.70
CA LEU A 56 22.98 -0.99 -20.58
C LEU A 56 22.54 -0.69 -22.02
N ASN A 57 23.50 -0.34 -22.87
CA ASN A 57 23.25 -0.03 -24.28
C ASN A 57 23.83 -1.10 -25.20
N LEU A 58 22.94 -1.85 -25.83
CA LEU A 58 23.24 -2.96 -26.74
C LEU A 58 22.71 -2.71 -28.16
N ASN A 59 22.48 -1.44 -28.52
CA ASN A 59 21.91 -1.10 -29.82
C ASN A 59 22.77 -1.65 -30.97
N THR A 60 22.13 -2.03 -32.08
CA THR A 60 22.74 -2.50 -33.33
C THR A 60 23.50 -3.82 -33.25
N ILE A 61 23.55 -4.44 -32.08
CA ILE A 61 24.09 -5.79 -31.90
C ILE A 61 22.97 -6.78 -32.24
N PRO A 62 23.16 -7.71 -33.19
CA PRO A 62 22.13 -8.68 -33.57
C PRO A 62 22.01 -9.78 -32.50
N LEU A 63 21.42 -9.42 -31.35
CA LEU A 63 21.18 -10.33 -30.23
C LEU A 63 20.27 -11.48 -30.64
N LYS A 64 19.26 -11.18 -31.46
CA LYS A 64 18.16 -12.08 -31.80
C LYS A 64 17.43 -12.57 -30.55
N ASP A 65 16.43 -13.42 -30.73
CA ASP A 65 15.60 -13.89 -29.62
C ASP A 65 16.41 -14.68 -28.59
N SER A 66 17.37 -15.50 -29.03
CA SER A 66 18.25 -16.27 -28.14
C SER A 66 19.16 -15.41 -27.26
N GLY A 67 19.64 -14.26 -27.75
CA GLY A 67 20.48 -13.36 -26.96
C GLY A 67 19.66 -12.61 -25.90
N VAL A 68 18.40 -12.31 -26.22
CA VAL A 68 17.48 -11.64 -25.31
C VAL A 68 16.96 -12.57 -24.22
N GLU A 69 16.69 -13.84 -24.53
CA GLU A 69 16.38 -14.85 -23.50
C GLU A 69 17.45 -14.87 -22.39
N ILE A 70 18.72 -14.92 -22.80
CA ILE A 70 19.87 -14.92 -21.88
C ILE A 70 19.91 -13.62 -21.08
N LEU A 71 19.75 -12.47 -21.76
CA LEU A 71 19.78 -11.17 -21.12
C LEU A 71 18.66 -11.03 -20.07
N SER A 72 17.45 -11.50 -20.37
CA SER A 72 16.31 -11.49 -19.46
C SER A 72 16.58 -12.30 -18.19
N GLN A 73 17.23 -13.46 -18.28
CA GLN A 73 17.61 -14.25 -17.10
C GLN A 73 18.62 -13.53 -16.19
N VAL A 74 19.51 -12.72 -16.77
CA VAL A 74 20.47 -11.91 -15.99
C VAL A 74 19.76 -10.74 -15.33
N LEU A 75 18.90 -10.04 -16.07
CA LEU A 75 18.26 -8.81 -15.61
C LEU A 75 17.15 -9.07 -14.58
N SER A 76 16.48 -10.22 -14.61
CA SER A 76 15.47 -10.58 -13.59
C SER A 76 16.06 -10.61 -12.17
N LYS A 77 17.36 -10.89 -12.04
CA LYS A 77 18.09 -10.94 -10.76
C LYS A 77 19.01 -9.73 -10.52
N ASN A 78 19.01 -8.74 -11.42
CA ASN A 78 19.95 -7.62 -11.35
C ASN A 78 19.34 -6.41 -10.61
N PRO A 79 19.92 -5.95 -9.49
CA PRO A 79 19.35 -4.87 -8.70
C PRO A 79 19.80 -3.45 -9.12
N LYS A 80 20.51 -3.27 -10.25
CA LYS A 80 21.19 -1.99 -10.56
C LYS A 80 21.00 -1.45 -11.97
N VAL A 81 20.73 -2.32 -12.95
CA VAL A 81 20.39 -1.86 -14.30
C VAL A 81 19.04 -1.19 -14.24
N THR A 82 19.01 0.09 -14.65
CA THR A 82 17.83 0.93 -14.65
C THR A 82 17.41 1.36 -16.05
N HIS A 83 18.36 1.41 -16.99
CA HIS A 83 18.08 1.79 -18.38
C HIS A 83 18.61 0.69 -19.29
N LEU A 84 17.77 0.19 -20.20
CA LEU A 84 18.13 -0.85 -21.16
C LEU A 84 17.78 -0.39 -22.57
N THR A 85 18.77 -0.32 -23.46
CA THR A 85 18.52 0.00 -24.87
C THR A 85 18.95 -1.14 -25.78
N LEU A 86 17.99 -1.64 -26.54
CA LEU A 86 18.07 -2.79 -27.46
C LEU A 86 17.60 -2.36 -28.86
N ARG A 87 17.99 -1.17 -29.33
CA ARG A 87 17.55 -0.71 -30.64
C ARG A 87 18.17 -1.54 -31.76
N LYS A 88 17.38 -1.96 -32.75
CA LYS A 88 17.88 -2.65 -33.95
C LYS A 88 18.75 -3.86 -33.59
N THR A 89 18.25 -4.73 -32.72
CA THR A 89 18.95 -5.93 -32.23
C THR A 89 18.38 -7.23 -32.79
N GLU A 90 17.54 -7.13 -33.82
CA GLU A 90 16.89 -8.26 -34.52
C GLU A 90 15.98 -9.10 -33.60
N ILE A 91 15.32 -8.46 -32.63
CA ILE A 91 14.34 -9.10 -31.75
C ILE A 91 13.01 -9.27 -32.50
N SER A 92 12.44 -10.45 -32.45
CA SER A 92 11.11 -10.76 -33.00
C SER A 92 10.01 -10.73 -31.93
N HIS A 93 8.77 -10.98 -32.33
CA HIS A 93 7.64 -11.20 -31.42
C HIS A 93 7.83 -12.38 -30.45
N GLU A 94 8.69 -13.36 -30.77
CA GLU A 94 9.04 -14.45 -29.86
C GLU A 94 10.07 -14.00 -28.82
N GLY A 95 11.08 -13.23 -29.23
CA GLY A 95 12.12 -12.75 -28.32
C GLY A 95 11.62 -11.81 -27.24
N ILE A 96 10.62 -10.97 -27.55
CA ILE A 96 10.06 -10.02 -26.57
C ILE A 96 9.31 -10.72 -25.44
N LYS A 97 8.80 -11.95 -25.61
CA LYS A 97 8.16 -12.71 -24.52
C LYS A 97 9.08 -12.90 -23.33
N PHE A 98 10.37 -13.14 -23.59
CA PHE A 98 11.38 -13.24 -22.53
C PHE A 98 11.59 -11.91 -21.80
N ILE A 99 11.48 -10.77 -22.48
CA ILE A 99 11.55 -9.45 -21.85
C ILE A 99 10.29 -9.21 -21.04
N SER A 100 9.11 -9.51 -21.58
CA SER A 100 7.83 -9.36 -20.90
C SER A 100 7.79 -10.13 -19.58
N GLU A 101 8.19 -11.41 -19.58
CA GLU A 101 8.26 -12.20 -18.33
C GLU A 101 9.29 -11.64 -17.33
N MET A 102 10.44 -11.17 -17.81
CA MET A 102 11.43 -10.52 -16.96
C MET A 102 10.91 -9.22 -16.34
N LEU A 103 10.16 -8.41 -17.08
CA LEU A 103 9.61 -7.15 -16.60
C LEU A 103 8.58 -7.34 -15.47
N LYS A 104 7.82 -8.44 -15.44
CA LYS A 104 6.87 -8.71 -14.34
C LYS A 104 7.58 -8.76 -12.97
N THR A 105 8.76 -9.34 -12.93
CA THR A 105 9.54 -9.56 -11.70
C THR A 105 10.61 -8.49 -11.46
N ASN A 106 11.15 -7.87 -12.51
CA ASN A 106 12.20 -6.86 -12.37
C ASN A 106 11.62 -5.56 -11.77
N LYS A 107 12.23 -5.10 -10.66
CA LYS A 107 11.84 -3.88 -9.94
C LYS A 107 12.89 -2.76 -10.03
N THR A 108 13.80 -2.83 -11.00
CA THR A 108 14.92 -1.87 -11.10
C THR A 108 14.94 -1.11 -12.40
N LEU A 109 14.48 -1.70 -13.50
CA LEU A 109 14.37 -1.04 -14.78
C LEU A 109 13.33 0.07 -14.72
N LEU A 110 13.77 1.27 -15.11
CA LEU A 110 12.99 2.49 -15.27
C LEU A 110 12.78 2.81 -16.75
N GLU A 111 13.72 2.43 -17.62
CA GLU A 111 13.67 2.71 -19.05
C GLU A 111 13.98 1.46 -19.88
N ILE A 112 13.16 1.22 -20.89
CA ILE A 112 13.41 0.21 -21.91
C ILE A 112 13.19 0.77 -23.32
N ASP A 113 14.17 0.56 -24.18
CA ASP A 113 14.13 0.97 -25.57
C ASP A 113 14.30 -0.21 -26.52
N LEU A 114 13.22 -0.53 -27.22
CA LEU A 114 13.10 -1.66 -28.14
C LEU A 114 12.92 -1.20 -29.59
N SER A 115 13.16 0.08 -29.87
CA SER A 115 12.89 0.69 -31.18
C SER A 115 13.62 -0.05 -32.31
N TRP A 116 13.02 -0.11 -33.49
CA TRP A 116 13.60 -0.70 -34.71
C TRP A 116 13.87 -2.21 -34.60
N ASN A 117 13.04 -2.94 -33.86
CA ASN A 117 12.95 -4.40 -33.87
C ASN A 117 11.67 -4.87 -34.60
N GLN A 118 11.39 -6.17 -34.66
CA GLN A 118 10.24 -6.74 -35.38
C GLN A 118 9.25 -7.39 -34.41
N LEU A 119 8.66 -6.57 -33.53
CA LEU A 119 7.79 -7.06 -32.45
C LEU A 119 6.36 -7.33 -32.93
N GLY A 120 5.86 -6.55 -33.88
CA GLY A 120 4.48 -6.67 -34.36
C GLY A 120 3.42 -6.40 -33.29
N ASN A 121 2.15 -6.65 -33.64
CA ASN A 121 1.02 -6.52 -32.69
C ASN A 121 1.12 -7.52 -31.53
N GLU A 122 1.51 -8.76 -31.81
CA GLU A 122 1.59 -9.83 -30.81
C GLU A 122 2.62 -9.51 -29.73
N GLY A 123 3.85 -9.17 -30.14
CA GLY A 123 4.91 -8.83 -29.20
C GLY A 123 4.61 -7.61 -28.33
N VAL A 124 3.94 -6.61 -28.90
CA VAL A 124 3.51 -5.40 -28.16
C VAL A 124 2.33 -5.70 -27.24
N THR A 125 1.48 -6.67 -27.58
CA THR A 125 0.41 -7.14 -26.70
C THR A 125 1.00 -7.81 -25.47
N ASP A 126 1.98 -8.71 -25.64
CA ASP A 126 2.67 -9.38 -24.53
C ASP A 126 3.40 -8.37 -23.64
N LEU A 127 4.10 -7.41 -24.26
CA LEU A 127 4.74 -6.31 -23.53
C LEU A 127 3.71 -5.48 -22.74
N SER A 128 2.58 -5.13 -23.36
CA SER A 128 1.50 -4.38 -22.70
C SER A 128 0.95 -5.10 -21.48
N ARG A 129 0.81 -6.44 -21.53
CA ARG A 129 0.39 -7.24 -20.36
C ARG A 129 1.43 -7.19 -19.25
N SER A 130 2.72 -7.36 -19.58
CA SER A 130 3.78 -7.26 -18.55
C SER A 130 3.86 -5.87 -17.91
N LEU A 131 3.60 -4.81 -18.68
CA LEU A 131 3.58 -3.44 -18.19
C LEU A 131 2.36 -3.15 -17.30
N LEU A 132 1.28 -3.94 -17.35
CA LEU A 132 0.18 -3.82 -16.38
C LEU A 132 0.62 -4.25 -14.97
N GLU A 133 1.48 -5.26 -14.88
CA GLU A 133 1.99 -5.80 -13.63
C GLU A 133 3.27 -5.09 -13.15
N ASN A 134 4.03 -4.49 -14.07
CA ASN A 134 5.26 -3.77 -13.76
C ASN A 134 4.96 -2.35 -13.27
N SER A 135 5.48 -2.02 -12.08
CA SER A 135 5.30 -0.72 -11.43
C SER A 135 6.52 0.21 -11.50
N THR A 136 7.59 -0.19 -12.20
CA THR A 136 8.88 0.53 -12.16
C THR A 136 9.24 1.22 -13.47
N ILE A 137 8.83 0.67 -14.62
CA ILE A 137 9.11 1.23 -15.94
C ILE A 137 8.36 2.56 -16.09
N GLN A 138 9.13 3.60 -16.39
CA GLN A 138 8.68 4.97 -16.62
C GLN A 138 8.80 5.39 -18.10
N SER A 139 9.78 4.83 -18.82
CA SER A 139 10.04 5.18 -20.22
C SER A 139 10.04 3.95 -21.12
N VAL A 140 9.19 3.95 -22.15
CA VAL A 140 9.06 2.87 -23.12
C VAL A 140 9.22 3.44 -24.54
N TYR A 141 10.18 2.91 -25.29
CA TYR A 141 10.42 3.31 -26.68
C TYR A 141 10.20 2.13 -27.62
N LEU A 142 9.24 2.30 -28.53
CA LEU A 142 8.74 1.29 -29.48
C LEU A 142 8.66 1.88 -30.90
N ASN A 143 9.58 2.79 -31.24
CA ASN A 143 9.56 3.40 -32.57
C ASN A 143 9.88 2.35 -33.64
N GLY A 144 9.07 2.26 -34.70
CA GLY A 144 9.32 1.37 -35.84
C GLY A 144 9.46 -0.10 -35.45
N VAL A 145 8.61 -0.59 -34.54
CA VAL A 145 8.60 -2.01 -34.13
C VAL A 145 7.54 -2.85 -34.86
N GLY A 146 6.86 -2.25 -35.83
CA GLY A 146 5.81 -2.91 -36.63
C GLY A 146 4.45 -2.94 -35.93
N ILE A 147 4.16 -1.96 -35.07
CA ILE A 147 2.83 -1.84 -34.43
C ILE A 147 1.80 -1.39 -35.47
N GLU A 148 0.65 -2.04 -35.47
CA GLU A 148 -0.55 -1.65 -36.20
C GLU A 148 -1.70 -1.41 -35.19
N GLU A 149 -2.96 -1.41 -35.65
CA GLU A 149 -4.10 -1.05 -34.81
C GLU A 149 -4.26 -1.92 -33.54
N ASN A 150 -4.06 -3.24 -33.65
CA ASN A 150 -4.27 -4.15 -32.52
C ASN A 150 -3.22 -3.96 -31.42
N GLY A 151 -1.95 -3.74 -31.77
CA GLY A 151 -0.92 -3.43 -30.79
C GLY A 151 -1.18 -2.10 -30.08
N ILE A 152 -1.73 -1.10 -30.80
CA ILE A 152 -2.15 0.18 -30.19
C ILE A 152 -3.33 0.01 -29.25
N LEU A 153 -4.30 -0.85 -29.58
CA LEU A 153 -5.41 -1.16 -28.67
C LEU A 153 -4.91 -1.74 -27.34
N SER A 154 -3.95 -2.67 -27.39
CA SER A 154 -3.34 -3.24 -26.18
C SER A 154 -2.54 -2.20 -25.38
N LEU A 155 -1.76 -1.35 -26.06
CA LEU A 155 -1.05 -0.25 -25.40
C LEU A 155 -2.02 0.78 -24.80
N SER A 156 -3.12 1.10 -25.48
CA SER A 156 -4.15 1.99 -24.97
C SER A 156 -4.79 1.44 -23.69
N HIS A 157 -5.16 0.15 -23.69
CA HIS A 157 -5.66 -0.52 -22.49
C HIS A 157 -4.62 -0.51 -21.36
N CYS A 158 -3.35 -0.75 -21.69
CA CYS A 158 -2.26 -0.65 -20.73
C CYS A 158 -2.16 0.75 -20.12
N LEU A 159 -2.13 1.81 -20.94
CA LEU A 159 -2.02 3.21 -20.50
C LEU A 159 -3.26 3.68 -19.71
N LYS A 160 -4.42 3.07 -19.94
CA LYS A 160 -5.62 3.35 -19.14
C LYS A 160 -5.42 2.97 -17.67
N ILE A 161 -4.72 1.87 -17.42
CA ILE A 161 -4.54 1.27 -16.09
C ILE A 161 -3.18 1.67 -15.49
N ASN A 162 -2.09 1.50 -16.23
CA ASN A 162 -0.74 1.81 -15.77
C ASN A 162 -0.57 3.33 -15.57
N LYS A 163 -0.17 3.72 -14.35
CA LYS A 163 0.08 5.12 -13.94
C LYS A 163 1.55 5.46 -13.73
N ASN A 164 2.46 4.56 -14.12
CA ASN A 164 3.91 4.73 -13.93
C ASN A 164 4.61 5.22 -15.19
N ILE A 165 4.13 4.84 -16.39
CA ILE A 165 4.72 5.30 -17.64
C ILE A 165 4.54 6.81 -17.80
N ARG A 166 5.67 7.51 -17.95
CA ARG A 166 5.79 8.97 -18.15
C ARG A 166 6.13 9.32 -19.60
N SER A 167 6.92 8.46 -20.26
CA SER A 167 7.35 8.67 -21.64
C SER A 167 7.04 7.44 -22.49
N LEU A 168 6.32 7.67 -23.59
CA LEU A 168 6.04 6.66 -24.61
C LEU A 168 6.41 7.21 -25.99
N GLU A 169 7.24 6.49 -26.73
CA GLU A 169 7.48 6.78 -28.14
C GLU A 169 7.07 5.59 -29.00
N ILE A 170 6.13 5.80 -29.92
CA ILE A 170 5.60 4.79 -30.84
C ILE A 170 5.60 5.32 -32.27
N GLY A 171 6.48 6.28 -32.59
CA GLY A 171 6.62 6.84 -33.93
C GLY A 171 7.15 5.84 -34.94
N SER A 172 7.05 6.18 -36.23
CA SER A 172 7.46 5.30 -37.33
C SER A 172 6.77 3.92 -37.33
N ASN A 173 5.57 3.81 -36.73
CA ASN A 173 4.71 2.62 -36.81
C ASN A 173 3.52 2.88 -37.76
N GLN A 174 2.72 1.85 -38.03
CA GLN A 174 1.55 1.93 -38.93
C GLN A 174 0.34 2.45 -38.15
N LEU A 175 0.34 3.75 -37.83
CA LEU A 175 -0.72 4.38 -37.04
C LEU A 175 -1.78 5.02 -37.95
N SER A 176 -3.05 4.67 -37.70
CA SER A 176 -4.21 5.23 -38.38
C SER A 176 -4.98 6.21 -37.48
N LYS A 177 -5.98 6.91 -38.05
CA LYS A 177 -6.96 7.71 -37.29
C LYS A 177 -7.66 6.93 -36.18
N LYS A 178 -7.84 5.62 -36.37
CA LYS A 178 -8.44 4.75 -35.38
C LYS A 178 -7.45 4.49 -34.24
N SER A 179 -6.17 4.30 -34.55
CA SER A 179 -5.10 4.22 -33.55
C SER A 179 -5.07 5.46 -32.65
N THR A 180 -5.20 6.67 -33.20
CA THR A 180 -5.22 7.91 -32.39
C THR A 180 -6.45 7.99 -31.50
N SER A 181 -7.64 7.62 -32.00
CA SER A 181 -8.86 7.54 -31.20
C SER A 181 -8.74 6.55 -30.04
N CYS A 182 -8.13 5.38 -30.29
CA CYS A 182 -7.84 4.39 -29.25
C CYS A 182 -6.87 4.93 -28.20
N LEU A 183 -5.80 5.61 -28.60
CA LEU A 183 -4.88 6.24 -27.65
C LEU A 183 -5.57 7.33 -26.83
N LEU A 184 -6.45 8.12 -27.45
CA LEU A 184 -7.23 9.15 -26.74
C LEU A 184 -8.13 8.53 -25.67
N SER A 185 -8.81 7.42 -25.98
CA SER A 185 -9.67 6.76 -24.99
C SER A 185 -8.87 6.15 -23.84
N GLY A 186 -7.68 5.59 -24.12
CA GLY A 186 -6.77 5.10 -23.09
C GLY A 186 -6.20 6.21 -22.21
N LEU A 187 -5.92 7.38 -22.80
CA LEU A 187 -5.27 8.50 -22.12
C LEU A 187 -6.22 9.51 -21.48
N ALA A 188 -7.53 9.42 -21.74
CA ALA A 188 -8.52 10.36 -21.20
C ALA A 188 -8.37 10.60 -19.68
N ASN A 189 -8.15 9.51 -18.93
CA ASN A 189 -7.94 9.49 -17.48
C ASN A 189 -6.51 9.05 -17.08
N ASN A 190 -5.55 9.17 -18.00
CA ASN A 190 -4.14 9.01 -17.69
C ASN A 190 -3.51 10.39 -17.47
N PHE A 191 -2.96 10.60 -16.28
CA PHE A 191 -2.27 11.83 -15.89
C PHE A 191 -0.75 11.64 -15.74
N SER A 192 -0.27 10.41 -15.94
CA SER A 192 1.14 10.06 -15.76
C SER A 192 1.96 10.36 -16.99
N LEU A 193 1.41 10.16 -18.20
CA LEU A 193 2.13 10.32 -19.45
C LEU A 193 2.32 11.80 -19.79
N THR A 194 3.55 12.29 -19.66
CA THR A 194 3.95 13.68 -19.93
C THR A 194 4.72 13.83 -21.24
N ASN A 195 5.15 12.73 -21.85
CA ASN A 195 5.77 12.73 -23.17
C ASN A 195 5.19 11.58 -24.03
N LEU A 196 4.53 11.94 -25.12
CA LEU A 196 4.06 11.01 -26.14
C LEU A 196 4.58 11.46 -27.50
N LYS A 197 5.38 10.60 -28.15
CA LYS A 197 5.76 10.83 -29.55
C LYS A 197 5.09 9.82 -30.45
N ILE A 198 4.22 10.35 -31.30
CA ILE A 198 3.62 9.63 -32.42
C ILE A 198 4.08 10.34 -33.70
N GLU A 199 4.74 9.61 -34.56
CA GLU A 199 5.11 10.07 -35.91
C GLU A 199 4.56 9.04 -36.88
N SER A 200 3.63 9.45 -37.74
CA SER A 200 3.08 8.60 -38.80
C SER A 200 2.96 9.45 -40.05
N LYS A 201 3.28 8.85 -41.20
CA LYS A 201 3.11 9.49 -42.51
C LYS A 201 1.63 9.71 -42.85
N ASP A 202 0.76 8.93 -42.23
CA ASP A 202 -0.68 8.88 -42.51
C ASP A 202 -1.52 9.73 -41.53
N LEU A 203 -0.87 10.40 -40.57
CA LEU A 203 -1.54 11.26 -39.59
C LEU A 203 -1.23 12.73 -39.83
N SER A 204 -2.27 13.55 -39.90
CA SER A 204 -2.12 15.01 -39.92
C SER A 204 -1.95 15.59 -38.52
N GLU A 205 -1.41 16.81 -38.42
CA GLU A 205 -1.30 17.53 -37.15
C GLU A 205 -2.66 17.70 -36.44
N GLN A 206 -3.74 17.84 -37.21
CA GLN A 206 -5.09 17.97 -36.66
C GLN A 206 -5.56 16.68 -35.94
N GLU A 207 -5.11 15.52 -36.41
CA GLU A 207 -5.45 14.22 -35.81
C GLU A 207 -4.64 13.93 -34.54
N THR A 208 -3.43 14.48 -34.43
CA THR A 208 -2.56 14.33 -33.25
C THR A 208 -2.75 15.42 -32.21
N LYS A 209 -3.34 16.57 -32.59
CA LYS A 209 -3.57 17.73 -31.71
C LYS A 209 -4.27 17.38 -30.38
N PRO A 210 -5.32 16.53 -30.34
CA PRO A 210 -5.96 16.17 -29.06
C PRO A 210 -5.03 15.38 -28.14
N LEU A 211 -4.16 14.52 -28.69
CA LEU A 211 -3.16 13.79 -27.91
C LEU A 211 -2.12 14.73 -27.32
N ASN A 212 -1.63 15.69 -28.12
CA ASN A 212 -0.71 16.73 -27.65
C ASN A 212 -1.34 17.57 -26.52
N HIS A 213 -2.63 17.88 -26.60
CA HIS A 213 -3.32 18.61 -25.54
C HIS A 213 -3.35 17.82 -24.22
N ILE A 214 -3.62 16.52 -24.26
CA ILE A 214 -3.59 15.66 -23.06
C ILE A 214 -2.19 15.59 -22.46
N VAL A 215 -1.17 15.44 -23.30
CA VAL A 215 0.23 15.36 -22.87
C VAL A 215 0.69 16.68 -22.26
N ASN A 216 0.38 17.81 -22.90
CA ASN A 216 0.69 19.15 -22.38
C ASN A 216 -0.06 19.43 -21.07
N ARG A 217 -1.33 19.00 -20.95
CA ARG A 217 -2.07 19.08 -19.68
C ARG A 217 -1.29 18.34 -18.58
N ASN A 218 -0.84 17.13 -18.85
CA ASN A 218 -0.11 16.31 -17.88
C ASN A 218 1.27 16.92 -17.56
N ASP A 219 1.98 17.47 -18.54
CA ASP A 219 3.27 18.15 -18.35
C ASP A 219 3.13 19.41 -17.49
N VAL A 220 2.10 20.24 -17.75
CA VAL A 220 1.75 21.39 -16.91
C VAL A 220 1.43 20.95 -15.49
N ILE A 221 0.63 19.89 -15.31
CA ILE A 221 0.34 19.32 -13.98
C ILE A 221 1.64 18.89 -13.29
N SER A 222 2.54 18.19 -14.00
CA SER A 222 3.83 17.75 -13.46
C SER A 222 4.73 18.92 -13.07
N SER A 223 4.81 19.97 -13.90
CA SER A 223 5.59 21.17 -13.61
C SER A 223 5.05 21.93 -12.40
N ILE A 224 3.72 22.00 -12.24
CA ILE A 224 3.09 22.60 -11.06
C ILE A 224 3.43 21.80 -9.81
N ILE A 225 3.39 20.46 -9.88
CA ILE A 225 3.81 19.58 -8.79
C ILE A 225 5.28 19.82 -8.43
N ASP A 226 6.18 19.86 -9.41
CA ASP A 226 7.61 20.10 -9.19
C ASP A 226 7.92 21.49 -8.60
N GLU A 227 7.17 22.51 -9.03
CA GLU A 227 7.26 23.87 -8.48
C GLU A 227 6.81 23.88 -7.02
N ILE A 228 5.70 23.23 -6.70
CA ILE A 228 5.20 23.08 -5.33
C ILE A 228 6.25 22.38 -4.47
N ILE A 229 6.78 21.24 -4.91
CA ILE A 229 7.82 20.48 -4.20
C ILE A 229 9.07 21.35 -3.99
N THR A 230 9.53 22.05 -5.04
CA THR A 230 10.74 22.88 -4.97
C THR A 230 10.56 24.05 -4.01
N ASN A 231 9.42 24.72 -4.02
CA ASN A 231 9.12 25.83 -3.11
C ASN A 231 9.01 25.35 -1.65
N VAL A 232 8.43 24.16 -1.42
CA VAL A 232 8.37 23.55 -0.09
C VAL A 232 9.77 23.15 0.41
N CYS A 233 10.61 22.60 -0.45
CA CYS A 233 11.98 22.24 -0.10
C CYS A 233 12.86 23.49 0.16
N GLN A 234 12.82 24.50 -0.71
CA GLN A 234 13.67 25.69 -0.56
C GLN A 234 13.35 26.49 0.71
N ASN A 235 12.07 26.55 1.12
CA ASN A 235 11.67 27.20 2.36
C ASN A 235 12.07 26.40 3.63
N LYS A 236 12.42 25.10 3.50
CA LYS A 236 12.84 24.24 4.62
C LYS A 236 14.35 24.29 4.93
N TYR A 237 15.19 24.79 4.01
CA TYR A 237 16.66 24.71 4.14
C TYR A 237 17.39 26.03 4.50
N GLN A 238 16.67 27.13 4.80
CA GLN A 238 17.30 28.38 5.28
C GLN A 238 17.49 28.48 6.81
N VAL A 239 17.13 27.46 7.60
CA VAL A 239 17.32 27.51 9.07
C VAL A 239 18.58 26.73 9.47
N THR A 240 19.62 27.47 9.82
CA THR A 240 20.89 26.99 10.36
C THR A 240 20.75 26.29 11.72
N SER A 241 21.33 25.08 11.78
CA SER A 241 21.92 24.34 12.90
C SER A 241 21.33 24.39 14.32
N LYS A 242 21.18 23.18 14.90
CA LYS A 242 21.05 22.81 16.33
C LYS A 242 19.70 23.06 17.01
N VAL A 243 18.68 22.23 16.72
CA VAL A 243 17.74 21.69 17.73
C VAL A 243 17.15 20.39 17.17
N LEU A 244 17.19 19.30 17.95
CA LEU A 244 16.49 18.04 17.66
C LEU A 244 14.98 18.32 17.50
N TYR A 245 14.40 17.81 16.41
CA TYR A 245 12.99 17.83 16.02
C TYR A 245 11.98 18.09 17.17
N LYS A 246 11.61 19.36 17.35
CA LYS A 246 10.30 19.77 17.88
C LYS A 246 9.68 20.66 16.80
N SER A 247 8.44 20.35 16.39
CA SER A 247 7.75 21.15 15.38
C SER A 247 7.63 22.59 15.89
N ILE A 248 7.90 23.56 15.02
CA ILE A 248 7.80 25.00 15.32
C ILE A 248 6.41 25.33 15.89
N ARG A 249 5.37 24.69 15.36
CA ARG A 249 3.99 24.77 15.86
C ARG A 249 3.83 24.29 17.30
N GLY A 250 4.52 23.23 17.72
CA GLY A 250 4.40 22.71 19.09
C GLY A 250 4.93 23.69 20.14
N VAL A 251 5.97 24.47 19.80
CA VAL A 251 6.51 25.51 20.69
C VAL A 251 5.56 26.71 20.76
N GLU A 252 5.07 27.16 19.61
CA GLU A 252 4.11 28.28 19.51
C GLU A 252 2.78 27.98 20.23
N MET A 253 2.31 26.72 20.17
CA MET A 253 1.08 26.30 20.86
C MET A 253 1.22 26.29 22.39
N ILE A 254 2.40 25.88 22.89
CA ILE A 254 2.69 25.87 24.33
C ILE A 254 2.81 27.30 24.88
N GLU A 255 3.44 28.20 24.13
CA GLU A 255 3.57 29.61 24.51
C GLU A 255 2.22 30.35 24.42
N GLY A 256 1.43 30.08 23.39
CA GLY A 256 0.06 30.58 23.24
C GLY A 256 -0.84 30.16 24.41
N LYS A 257 -0.78 28.90 24.83
CA LYS A 257 -1.52 28.39 26.01
C LYS A 257 -1.08 29.04 27.32
N LYS A 258 0.23 29.22 27.54
CA LYS A 258 0.74 29.89 28.75
C LYS A 258 0.26 31.35 28.83
N LYS A 259 0.15 32.03 27.69
CA LYS A 259 -0.35 33.40 27.60
C LYS A 259 -1.85 33.47 27.88
N GLN A 260 -2.64 32.61 27.24
CA GLN A 260 -4.11 32.56 27.43
C GLN A 260 -4.51 32.19 28.87
N VAL A 261 -3.82 31.25 29.51
CA VAL A 261 -4.09 30.88 30.92
C VAL A 261 -3.72 32.02 31.88
N LYS A 262 -2.71 32.83 31.55
CA LYS A 262 -2.31 33.98 32.35
C LYS A 262 -3.29 35.15 32.20
N GLU A 263 -3.85 35.32 31.00
CA GLU A 263 -4.87 36.32 30.67
C GLU A 263 -6.26 35.95 31.20
N ALA A 264 -6.58 34.65 31.33
CA ALA A 264 -7.86 34.19 31.87
C ALA A 264 -7.95 34.25 33.41
N LYS A 265 -6.83 34.33 34.14
CA LYS A 265 -6.81 34.36 35.61
C LYS A 265 -7.60 35.56 36.17
N GLY A 266 -8.61 35.28 36.99
CA GLY A 266 -9.48 36.28 37.59
C GLY A 266 -10.74 36.60 36.77
N THR A 267 -10.98 35.86 35.68
CA THR A 267 -12.25 35.91 34.93
C THR A 267 -13.22 34.84 35.44
N PRO A 268 -14.56 35.05 35.34
CA PRO A 268 -15.55 34.02 35.67
C PRO A 268 -15.35 32.71 34.91
N LEU A 269 -14.78 32.78 33.70
CA LEU A 269 -14.46 31.61 32.87
C LEU A 269 -13.36 30.73 33.51
N TYR A 270 -12.41 31.33 34.22
CA TYR A 270 -11.34 30.62 34.94
C TYR A 270 -11.86 29.92 36.21
N ASP A 271 -12.90 30.46 36.83
CA ASP A 271 -13.54 29.86 38.01
C ASP A 271 -14.39 28.64 37.63
N VAL A 272 -15.07 28.67 36.47
CA VAL A 272 -15.75 27.50 35.87
C VAL A 272 -14.75 26.38 35.55
N PHE A 273 -13.57 26.72 35.02
CA PHE A 273 -12.49 25.76 34.73
C PHE A 273 -11.88 25.12 35.99
N LYS A 274 -12.03 25.77 37.16
CA LYS A 274 -11.60 25.25 38.46
C LYS A 274 -12.65 24.35 39.10
N LEU A 275 -13.94 24.70 38.96
CA LEU A 275 -15.07 23.97 39.51
C LEU A 275 -15.28 22.61 38.82
N SER A 276 -15.06 22.53 37.50
CA SER A 276 -15.12 21.26 36.75
C SER A 276 -14.08 20.21 37.19
N LYS A 277 -13.06 20.62 37.97
CA LYS A 277 -12.05 19.73 38.54
C LYS A 277 -12.47 19.09 39.89
N GLN A 278 -13.57 19.53 40.50
CA GLN A 278 -14.00 19.07 41.83
C GLN A 278 -15.28 18.21 41.83
N GLU A 279 -16.06 18.15 40.74
CA GLU A 279 -17.36 17.44 40.70
C GLU A 279 -17.35 16.04 40.05
N SER A 280 -16.20 15.46 39.69
CA SER A 280 -16.17 14.13 39.03
C SER A 280 -16.21 12.91 39.98
N LEU A 281 -16.74 13.07 41.19
CA LEU A 281 -16.98 11.99 42.15
C LEU A 281 -18.45 12.06 42.57
N MET A 282 -19.35 11.43 41.82
CA MET A 282 -20.64 10.83 42.25
C MET A 282 -21.53 10.67 41.02
N ASP A 283 -21.50 9.49 40.40
CA ASP A 283 -22.70 8.69 40.09
C ASP A 283 -22.28 7.41 39.35
N THR A 284 -22.27 6.30 40.08
CA THR A 284 -22.12 4.95 39.53
C THR A 284 -23.49 4.43 39.09
N PRO A 285 -23.68 4.07 37.81
CA PRO A 285 -24.84 3.27 37.40
C PRO A 285 -24.71 1.84 37.91
N LYS A 286 -25.84 1.28 38.37
CA LYS A 286 -25.99 -0.03 39.01
C LYS A 286 -25.41 -1.17 38.17
N GLU A 287 -24.64 -2.02 38.85
CA GLU A 287 -24.12 -3.31 38.39
C GLU A 287 -25.22 -4.18 37.75
N LEU A 288 -25.08 -4.46 36.46
CA LEU A 288 -25.66 -5.63 35.83
C LEU A 288 -24.71 -6.80 36.09
N LYS A 289 -25.11 -7.69 37.00
CA LYS A 289 -24.45 -9.00 37.15
C LYS A 289 -24.71 -9.82 35.88
N VAL A 290 -23.68 -9.97 35.05
CA VAL A 290 -23.68 -10.94 33.96
C VAL A 290 -23.07 -12.24 34.48
N ASP A 291 -23.78 -13.32 34.22
CA ASP A 291 -23.52 -14.68 34.68
C ASP A 291 -22.18 -15.22 34.14
N ASP A 292 -21.39 -15.83 35.01
CA ASP A 292 -19.98 -16.23 34.82
C ASP A 292 -19.87 -17.57 34.07
N GLN A 293 -20.34 -17.60 32.82
CA GLN A 293 -20.23 -18.77 31.94
C GLN A 293 -19.15 -18.57 30.86
N THR A 294 -17.91 -18.87 31.24
CA THR A 294 -16.80 -19.41 30.42
C THR A 294 -16.59 -18.84 29.01
N PHE A 295 -16.21 -17.56 28.91
CA PHE A 295 -15.59 -17.00 27.69
C PHE A 295 -14.09 -17.33 27.67
N ARG A 296 -13.50 -17.57 26.48
CA ARG A 296 -12.08 -17.94 26.35
C ARG A 296 -11.20 -16.75 26.71
N PHE A 297 -11.57 -15.56 26.24
CA PHE A 297 -10.92 -14.31 26.60
C PHE A 297 -11.90 -13.39 27.34
N ARG A 298 -11.35 -12.50 28.16
CA ARG A 298 -12.14 -11.51 28.89
C ARG A 298 -11.86 -10.14 28.29
N ALA A 299 -12.88 -9.50 27.73
CA ALA A 299 -12.76 -8.19 27.12
C ALA A 299 -13.52 -7.12 27.92
N GLY A 300 -13.05 -5.89 27.83
CA GLY A 300 -13.72 -4.72 28.37
C GLY A 300 -13.50 -3.52 27.46
N MET A 301 -14.46 -2.60 27.42
CA MET A 301 -14.39 -1.40 26.61
C MET A 301 -14.71 -0.14 27.40
N ALA A 302 -14.07 0.97 27.09
CA ALA A 302 -14.41 2.25 27.68
C ALA A 302 -14.32 3.35 26.64
N GLU A 303 -15.38 4.14 26.56
CA GLU A 303 -15.49 5.26 25.63
C GLU A 303 -15.78 6.56 26.36
N MET A 304 -15.35 7.68 25.81
CA MET A 304 -15.62 9.02 26.33
C MET A 304 -15.55 10.05 25.19
N MET A 305 -16.54 10.94 25.14
CA MET A 305 -16.58 12.05 24.17
C MET A 305 -15.41 13.05 24.36
N GLY A 306 -14.88 13.15 25.57
CA GLY A 306 -13.77 14.03 25.90
C GLY A 306 -14.18 15.49 25.81
N ASN A 307 -13.31 16.32 25.22
CA ASN A 307 -13.57 17.75 25.00
C ASN A 307 -14.23 18.05 23.64
N ARG A 308 -14.59 17.02 22.86
CA ARG A 308 -15.28 17.19 21.58
C ARG A 308 -16.76 17.51 21.80
N ALA A 309 -17.40 18.11 20.79
CA ALA A 309 -18.84 18.42 20.83
C ALA A 309 -19.71 17.20 20.48
N THR A 310 -19.13 16.20 19.84
CA THR A 310 -19.77 14.99 19.32
C THR A 310 -18.95 13.76 19.72
N MET A 311 -19.63 12.62 19.89
CA MET A 311 -19.02 11.30 20.00
C MET A 311 -19.16 10.62 18.65
N GLU A 312 -18.06 10.54 17.91
CA GLU A 312 -17.96 9.99 16.55
C GLU A 312 -17.36 8.58 16.53
N ASP A 313 -16.62 8.20 17.59
CA ASP A 313 -16.12 6.84 17.74
C ASP A 313 -17.25 5.83 17.96
N SER A 314 -17.00 4.58 17.54
CA SER A 314 -17.82 3.40 17.85
C SER A 314 -16.91 2.22 18.12
N SER A 315 -17.22 1.45 19.17
CA SER A 315 -16.49 0.22 19.51
C SER A 315 -17.43 -0.96 19.62
N ILE A 316 -16.95 -2.17 19.29
CA ILE A 316 -17.74 -3.39 19.39
C ILE A 316 -16.88 -4.55 19.90
N ILE A 317 -17.47 -5.34 20.80
CA ILE A 317 -16.97 -6.64 21.27
C ILE A 317 -18.07 -7.65 20.94
N ILE A 318 -17.73 -8.69 20.19
CA ILE A 318 -18.64 -9.81 19.90
C ILE A 318 -17.96 -11.10 20.35
N ASP A 319 -18.32 -11.52 21.56
CA ASP A 319 -17.92 -12.81 22.09
C ASP A 319 -18.61 -13.92 21.30
N ASN A 320 -17.88 -15.02 21.07
CA ASN A 320 -18.40 -16.18 20.31
C ASN A 320 -18.99 -15.80 18.93
N TRP A 321 -18.41 -14.80 18.28
CA TRP A 321 -18.81 -14.31 16.95
C TRP A 321 -18.85 -15.42 15.88
N LEU A 322 -17.88 -16.35 15.93
CA LEU A 322 -17.86 -17.60 15.16
C LEU A 322 -17.94 -18.80 16.11
N PRO A 323 -19.14 -19.36 16.35
CA PRO A 323 -19.31 -20.51 17.21
C PRO A 323 -18.55 -21.75 16.70
N LYS A 324 -18.14 -22.62 17.62
CA LYS A 324 -17.44 -23.89 17.34
C LYS A 324 -18.12 -24.72 16.26
N GLU A 325 -19.45 -24.78 16.33
CA GLU A 325 -20.29 -25.58 15.44
C GLU A 325 -20.22 -25.09 13.99
N GLU A 326 -20.06 -23.78 13.80
CA GLU A 326 -19.88 -23.15 12.49
C GLU A 326 -18.47 -23.36 11.96
N LEU A 327 -17.44 -23.13 12.80
CA LEU A 327 -16.03 -23.36 12.45
C LEU A 327 -15.75 -24.81 12.02
N SER A 328 -16.32 -25.78 12.74
CA SER A 328 -16.13 -27.20 12.45
C SER A 328 -16.70 -27.63 11.08
N LYS A 329 -17.65 -26.88 10.51
CA LYS A 329 -18.22 -27.11 9.18
C LYS A 329 -17.34 -26.50 8.08
N THR A 330 -16.69 -25.38 8.36
CA THR A 330 -15.86 -24.63 7.40
C THR A 330 -14.49 -25.27 7.17
N VAL A 331 -13.84 -25.81 8.21
CA VAL A 331 -12.51 -26.49 8.11
C VAL A 331 -12.57 -27.77 7.26
N LEU A 332 -13.76 -28.35 7.04
CA LEU A 332 -13.94 -29.49 6.13
C LEU A 332 -13.80 -29.12 4.64
N PHE A 333 -14.00 -27.85 4.27
CA PHE A 333 -13.89 -27.40 2.88
C PHE A 333 -12.46 -26.97 2.49
N ALA A 334 -11.69 -26.41 3.44
CA ALA A 334 -10.32 -25.95 3.18
C ALA A 334 -9.28 -27.08 3.06
N ASN A 335 -9.60 -28.30 3.51
CA ASN A 335 -8.69 -29.45 3.47
C ASN A 335 -8.73 -30.25 2.16
N ASN A 336 -9.42 -29.76 1.11
CA ASN A 336 -9.67 -30.53 -0.11
C ASN A 336 -9.13 -29.93 -1.41
N GLU A 337 -8.15 -29.02 -1.39
CA GLU A 337 -7.55 -28.51 -2.64
C GLU A 337 -6.02 -28.49 -2.60
N ASN A 338 -5.44 -29.69 -2.74
CA ASN A 338 -4.34 -29.90 -3.67
C ASN A 338 -4.86 -30.84 -4.76
N LEU A 339 -5.40 -30.29 -5.84
CA LEU A 339 -5.61 -31.04 -7.08
C LEU A 339 -5.00 -30.26 -8.25
N LEU A 340 -3.70 -30.47 -8.41
CA LEU A 340 -3.03 -30.42 -9.70
C LEU A 340 -3.75 -31.38 -10.66
N LEU A 341 -4.49 -30.85 -11.62
CA LEU A 341 -4.79 -31.55 -12.86
C LEU A 341 -3.63 -31.28 -13.84
N ILE A 342 -2.63 -32.14 -13.80
CA ILE A 342 -1.85 -32.48 -14.98
C ILE A 342 -2.06 -33.98 -15.19
N SER A 343 -2.94 -34.31 -16.13
CA SER A 343 -2.89 -35.61 -16.79
C SER A 343 -1.70 -35.59 -17.74
N ASP A 344 -0.65 -36.33 -17.41
CA ASP A 344 -0.06 -37.32 -18.31
C ASP A 344 0.85 -38.25 -17.50
N GLU A 345 0.75 -39.51 -17.86
CA GLU A 345 1.17 -40.74 -17.17
C GLU A 345 2.50 -40.71 -16.39
N GLY A 346 2.46 -41.23 -15.16
CA GLY A 346 3.66 -41.62 -14.40
C GLY A 346 3.38 -41.85 -12.91
N GLU A 347 3.16 -43.10 -12.52
CA GLU A 347 3.06 -43.57 -11.13
C GLU A 347 4.27 -43.14 -10.28
N ILE A 348 4.05 -42.46 -9.15
CA ILE A 348 5.01 -42.44 -8.03
C ILE A 348 4.27 -42.54 -6.69
N ASP A 349 4.83 -43.41 -5.86
CA ASP A 349 4.47 -43.92 -4.54
C ASP A 349 4.17 -42.85 -3.46
N PHE A 350 3.15 -43.09 -2.63
CA PHE A 350 2.79 -42.22 -1.49
C PHE A 350 3.56 -42.63 -0.24
N PRO A 351 4.31 -41.73 0.44
CA PRO A 351 4.78 -42.01 1.78
C PRO A 351 3.62 -41.91 2.79
N GLU A 352 3.61 -42.86 3.72
CA GLU A 352 2.63 -43.06 4.78
C GLU A 352 2.38 -41.80 5.63
N LYS A 353 1.08 -41.54 5.89
CA LYS A 353 0.48 -40.79 7.00
C LYS A 353 1.34 -39.66 7.61
N VAL A 354 1.14 -38.45 7.11
CA VAL A 354 1.29 -37.25 7.95
C VAL A 354 0.08 -37.21 8.88
N GLU A 355 0.30 -37.41 10.18
CA GLU A 355 -0.71 -37.12 11.21
C GLU A 355 -1.01 -35.62 11.19
N ILE A 356 -2.13 -35.25 10.56
CA ILE A 356 -2.71 -33.91 10.65
C ILE A 356 -3.20 -33.74 12.09
N SER A 357 -2.45 -32.98 12.89
CA SER A 357 -2.82 -32.67 14.28
C SER A 357 -4.22 -32.04 14.33
N SER A 358 -5.09 -32.70 15.08
CA SER A 358 -6.51 -32.45 15.29
C SER A 358 -6.79 -31.21 16.17
N ILE A 359 -6.39 -30.02 15.74
CA ILE A 359 -6.80 -28.78 16.43
C ILE A 359 -8.11 -28.28 15.80
N LYS A 360 -9.24 -28.68 16.37
CA LYS A 360 -10.52 -28.01 16.11
C LYS A 360 -10.51 -26.65 16.84
N PRO A 361 -10.64 -25.50 16.16
CA PRO A 361 -10.74 -24.21 16.85
C PRO A 361 -12.01 -24.19 17.72
N ASP A 362 -11.92 -23.66 18.93
CA ASP A 362 -13.00 -23.72 19.93
C ASP A 362 -14.10 -22.68 19.70
N SER A 363 -13.74 -21.49 19.22
CA SER A 363 -14.64 -20.38 18.85
C SER A 363 -13.79 -19.28 18.23
N GLY A 364 -14.44 -18.31 17.58
CA GLY A 364 -13.82 -17.05 17.17
C GLY A 364 -14.47 -15.85 17.84
N GLU A 365 -13.66 -14.88 18.25
CA GLU A 365 -14.09 -13.64 18.91
C GLU A 365 -13.68 -12.44 18.06
N TYR A 366 -14.52 -11.40 18.03
CA TYR A 366 -14.33 -10.21 17.20
C TYR A 366 -14.34 -8.95 18.06
N TYR A 367 -13.30 -8.13 17.91
CA TYR A 367 -13.21 -6.83 18.56
C TYR A 367 -12.87 -5.77 17.54
N ALA A 368 -13.49 -4.60 17.61
CA ALA A 368 -13.13 -3.50 16.72
C ALA A 368 -13.36 -2.12 17.33
N VAL A 369 -12.51 -1.17 16.95
CA VAL A 369 -12.64 0.26 17.22
C VAL A 369 -12.70 1.00 15.89
N PHE A 370 -13.67 1.90 15.79
CA PHE A 370 -13.92 2.75 14.64
C PHE A 370 -13.85 4.21 15.12
N ASP A 371 -12.81 4.94 14.74
CA ASP A 371 -12.67 6.37 15.05
C ASP A 371 -13.31 7.16 13.91
N GLY A 372 -14.42 7.84 14.19
CA GLY A 372 -15.22 8.54 13.19
C GLY A 372 -14.76 9.97 12.98
N HIS A 373 -14.81 10.45 11.74
CA HIS A 373 -14.51 11.86 11.45
C HIS A 373 -15.46 12.46 10.40
N GLY A 374 -15.75 13.75 10.58
CA GLY A 374 -16.71 14.48 9.74
C GLY A 374 -18.18 14.15 10.05
N GLY A 375 -18.41 13.20 10.93
CA GLY A 375 -19.70 12.63 11.31
C GLY A 375 -19.53 11.19 11.79
N LYS A 376 -20.50 10.70 12.57
CA LYS A 376 -20.44 9.37 13.21
C LYS A 376 -20.97 8.23 12.34
N GLU A 377 -21.57 8.55 11.19
CA GLU A 377 -22.39 7.61 10.42
C GLU A 377 -21.54 6.48 9.79
N ALA A 378 -20.32 6.79 9.35
CA ALA A 378 -19.39 5.81 8.80
C ALA A 378 -18.94 4.80 9.88
N ALA A 379 -18.59 5.30 11.08
CA ALA A 379 -18.22 4.48 12.23
C ALA A 379 -19.38 3.60 12.71
N GLU A 380 -20.58 4.18 12.89
CA GLU A 380 -21.77 3.44 13.34
C GLU A 380 -22.19 2.35 12.34
N HIS A 381 -22.11 2.63 11.03
CA HIS A 381 -22.41 1.63 10.01
C HIS A 381 -21.33 0.53 9.96
N SER A 382 -20.05 0.93 10.07
CA SER A 382 -18.94 -0.03 10.07
C SER A 382 -19.01 -0.99 11.25
N ALA A 383 -19.33 -0.49 12.44
CA ALA A 383 -19.54 -1.29 13.63
C ALA A 383 -20.70 -2.30 13.48
N LYS A 384 -21.76 -1.97 12.73
CA LYS A 384 -22.93 -2.83 12.51
C LYS A 384 -22.75 -3.85 11.40
N THR A 385 -21.90 -3.58 10.40
CA THR A 385 -21.90 -4.34 9.14
C THR A 385 -20.61 -5.13 8.90
N LEU A 386 -19.44 -4.61 9.30
CA LEU A 386 -18.14 -5.18 8.91
C LEU A 386 -17.98 -6.64 9.37
N HIS A 387 -18.36 -6.92 10.61
CA HIS A 387 -18.30 -8.25 11.19
C HIS A 387 -19.29 -9.23 10.54
N HIS A 388 -20.33 -8.77 9.83
CA HIS A 388 -21.20 -9.68 9.08
C HIS A 388 -20.57 -10.07 7.74
N LEU A 389 -20.02 -9.09 7.02
CA LEU A 389 -19.30 -9.33 5.76
C LEU A 389 -18.13 -10.29 5.96
N LEU A 390 -17.36 -10.08 7.03
CA LEU A 390 -16.23 -10.95 7.36
C LEU A 390 -16.68 -12.37 7.68
N LYS A 391 -17.76 -12.51 8.45
CA LYS A 391 -18.31 -13.82 8.81
C LYS A 391 -18.75 -14.58 7.57
N GLU A 392 -19.45 -13.92 6.66
CA GLU A 392 -19.93 -14.51 5.42
C GLU A 392 -18.77 -15.08 4.57
N LYS A 393 -17.69 -14.31 4.40
CA LYS A 393 -16.50 -14.69 3.62
C LYS A 393 -15.75 -15.87 4.25
N ILE A 394 -15.50 -15.80 5.56
CA ILE A 394 -14.86 -16.91 6.27
C ILE A 394 -15.72 -18.18 6.16
N MET A 395 -17.03 -18.07 6.31
CA MET A 395 -17.95 -19.21 6.17
C MET A 395 -18.02 -19.79 4.76
N LYS A 396 -17.64 -19.01 3.74
CA LYS A 396 -17.47 -19.48 2.35
C LYS A 396 -16.11 -20.17 2.10
N GLY A 397 -15.22 -20.20 3.10
CA GLY A 397 -13.91 -20.84 3.00
C GLY A 397 -12.81 -19.93 2.45
N GLU A 398 -13.02 -18.61 2.41
CA GLU A 398 -11.96 -17.66 2.06
C GLU A 398 -10.82 -17.71 3.10
N ILE A 399 -9.59 -17.48 2.65
CA ILE A 399 -8.43 -17.30 3.52
C ILE A 399 -8.69 -16.06 4.39
N ILE A 400 -8.35 -16.10 5.68
CA ILE A 400 -8.75 -15.06 6.65
C ILE A 400 -8.22 -13.69 6.26
N GLU A 401 -6.98 -13.60 5.79
CA GLU A 401 -6.35 -12.36 5.32
C GLU A 401 -7.07 -11.78 4.10
N ASP A 402 -7.47 -12.63 3.15
CA ASP A 402 -8.25 -12.22 1.97
C ASP A 402 -9.67 -11.79 2.37
N ALA A 403 -10.30 -12.53 3.28
CA ALA A 403 -11.62 -12.22 3.81
C ALA A 403 -11.61 -10.86 4.53
N LEU A 404 -10.59 -10.58 5.36
CA LEU A 404 -10.39 -9.29 6.01
C LEU A 404 -10.23 -8.17 4.97
N THR A 405 -9.32 -8.33 4.02
CA THR A 405 -9.08 -7.32 2.97
C THR A 405 -10.36 -7.03 2.19
N GLN A 406 -11.04 -8.07 1.71
CA GLN A 406 -12.23 -7.92 0.90
C GLN A 406 -13.41 -7.38 1.72
N SER A 407 -13.53 -7.70 3.01
CA SER A 407 -14.58 -7.12 3.87
C SER A 407 -14.42 -5.61 4.05
N PHE A 408 -13.20 -5.10 4.16
CA PHE A 408 -12.94 -3.66 4.23
C PHE A 408 -13.26 -2.97 2.89
N ILE A 409 -12.89 -3.59 1.76
CA ILE A 409 -13.24 -3.08 0.42
C ILE A 409 -14.76 -3.08 0.21
N ASP A 410 -15.44 -4.17 0.59
CA ASP A 410 -16.88 -4.32 0.41
C ASP A 410 -17.66 -3.31 1.25
N ILE A 411 -17.26 -3.07 2.50
CA ILE A 411 -17.93 -2.08 3.35
C ILE A 411 -17.66 -0.66 2.86
N ASP A 412 -16.45 -0.36 2.42
CA ASP A 412 -16.12 0.93 1.82
C ASP A 412 -16.98 1.21 0.59
N SER A 413 -17.15 0.22 -0.28
CA SER A 413 -18.05 0.34 -1.44
C SER A 413 -19.51 0.58 -1.03
N GLN A 414 -19.97 0.07 0.12
CA GLN A 414 -21.32 0.32 0.63
C GLN A 414 -21.46 1.75 1.18
N VAL A 415 -20.50 2.20 1.99
CA VAL A 415 -20.57 3.52 2.62
C VAL A 415 -20.24 4.66 1.67
N SER A 416 -19.34 4.45 0.70
CA SER A 416 -18.83 5.47 -0.23
C SER A 416 -19.93 6.17 -1.05
N SER A 417 -21.10 5.53 -1.18
CA SER A 417 -22.25 6.07 -1.89
C SER A 417 -23.03 7.15 -1.12
N TRP A 418 -22.90 7.24 0.21
CA TRP A 418 -23.63 8.18 1.06
C TRP A 418 -22.77 8.87 2.13
N CYS A 419 -21.64 8.28 2.54
CA CYS A 419 -20.59 8.90 3.36
C CYS A 419 -19.57 9.63 2.48
N VAL A 420 -20.03 10.68 1.77
CA VAL A 420 -19.14 11.41 0.84
C VAL A 420 -18.08 12.22 1.59
N TYR A 421 -18.44 12.87 2.70
CA TYR A 421 -17.56 13.74 3.48
C TYR A 421 -17.28 13.24 4.90
N THR A 422 -17.77 12.05 5.22
CA THR A 422 -17.58 11.40 6.51
C THR A 422 -16.83 10.10 6.29
N GLY A 423 -16.04 9.71 7.28
CA GLY A 423 -15.24 8.51 7.21
C GLY A 423 -14.94 7.98 8.59
N THR A 424 -14.28 6.84 8.62
CA THR A 424 -13.83 6.24 9.86
C THR A 424 -12.55 5.45 9.67
N THR A 425 -11.65 5.53 10.64
CA THR A 425 -10.63 4.51 10.80
C THR A 425 -11.30 3.20 11.22
N ALA A 426 -10.64 2.07 11.02
CA ALA A 426 -11.15 0.80 11.51
C ALA A 426 -9.99 -0.13 11.86
N LEU A 427 -9.97 -0.57 13.11
CA LEU A 427 -9.10 -1.65 13.54
C LEU A 427 -9.93 -2.82 14.01
N VAL A 428 -9.75 -3.97 13.37
CA VAL A 428 -10.36 -5.26 13.72
C VAL A 428 -9.29 -6.18 14.31
N ALA A 429 -9.58 -6.73 15.49
CA ALA A 429 -8.86 -7.86 16.06
C ALA A 429 -9.78 -9.09 16.05
N LEU A 430 -9.35 -10.12 15.33
CA LEU A 430 -10.06 -11.39 15.20
C LEU A 430 -9.25 -12.50 15.86
N THR A 431 -9.87 -13.27 16.75
CA THR A 431 -9.29 -14.51 17.24
C THR A 431 -10.03 -15.72 16.68
N ILE A 432 -9.29 -16.77 16.33
CA ILE A 432 -9.85 -18.10 16.04
C ILE A 432 -8.94 -19.12 16.72
N GLY A 433 -9.41 -19.71 17.82
CA GLY A 433 -8.56 -20.48 18.73
C GLY A 433 -7.46 -19.60 19.34
N ASP A 434 -6.19 -19.99 19.16
CA ASP A 434 -5.03 -19.20 19.63
C ASP A 434 -4.46 -18.28 18.55
N ASN A 435 -5.02 -18.26 17.34
CA ASN A 435 -4.53 -17.38 16.29
C ASN A 435 -5.23 -16.02 16.39
N LEU A 436 -4.44 -14.96 16.30
CA LEU A 436 -4.88 -13.57 16.33
C LEU A 436 -4.53 -12.90 15.00
N TRP A 437 -5.50 -12.25 14.38
CA TRP A 437 -5.33 -11.36 13.23
C TRP A 437 -5.70 -9.94 13.61
N ILE A 438 -4.88 -8.99 13.17
CA ILE A 438 -5.15 -7.56 13.25
C ILE A 438 -5.27 -7.01 11.83
N ALA A 439 -6.36 -6.34 11.53
CA ALA A 439 -6.55 -5.58 10.30
C ALA A 439 -6.80 -4.11 10.64
N ASN A 440 -6.03 -3.18 10.06
CA ASN A 440 -6.13 -1.76 10.37
C ASN A 440 -6.21 -0.89 9.12
N VAL A 441 -7.12 0.09 9.11
CA VAL A 441 -7.08 1.29 8.26
C VAL A 441 -7.16 2.52 9.15
N GLY A 442 -6.34 3.53 8.87
CA GLY A 442 -6.24 4.73 9.68
C GLY A 442 -5.20 4.63 10.80
N ASP A 443 -5.36 5.43 11.84
CA ASP A 443 -4.41 5.63 12.95
C ASP A 443 -4.91 5.16 14.32
N THR A 444 -6.04 4.44 14.36
CA THR A 444 -6.35 3.49 15.45
C THR A 444 -5.23 2.46 15.54
N ARG A 445 -4.91 2.02 16.76
CA ARG A 445 -3.72 1.17 17.00
C ARG A 445 -4.00 0.01 17.94
N ALA A 446 -3.35 -1.12 17.64
CA ALA A 446 -3.32 -2.33 18.44
C ALA A 446 -1.92 -2.58 19.03
N VAL A 447 -1.86 -2.75 20.34
CA VAL A 447 -0.62 -2.99 21.10
C VAL A 447 -0.81 -4.21 22.00
N LEU A 448 0.04 -5.22 21.81
CA LEU A 448 0.08 -6.43 22.60
C LEU A 448 1.07 -6.28 23.76
N ASN A 449 0.67 -6.68 24.97
CA ASN A 449 1.62 -6.97 26.03
C ASN A 449 2.17 -8.39 25.83
N ARG A 450 3.47 -8.47 25.54
CA ARG A 450 4.25 -9.71 25.55
C ARG A 450 5.30 -9.64 26.65
N ASN A 451 5.06 -10.36 27.75
CA ASN A 451 5.96 -10.40 28.91
C ASN A 451 6.29 -9.00 29.46
N GLY A 452 5.29 -8.13 29.56
CA GLY A 452 5.44 -6.76 30.04
C GLY A 452 6.00 -5.77 29.00
N ILE A 453 6.34 -6.22 27.80
CA ILE A 453 6.84 -5.34 26.72
C ILE A 453 5.74 -5.09 25.70
N ALA A 454 5.59 -3.83 25.32
CA ALA A 454 4.68 -3.43 24.25
C ALA A 454 5.18 -3.89 22.88
N VAL A 455 4.33 -4.64 22.16
CA VAL A 455 4.54 -5.08 20.78
C VAL A 455 3.39 -4.51 19.94
N ARG A 456 3.70 -3.53 19.10
CA ARG A 456 2.71 -2.95 18.18
C ARG A 456 2.37 -3.97 17.08
N LEU A 457 1.08 -4.22 16.88
CA LEU A 457 0.57 -5.17 15.88
C LEU A 457 -0.07 -4.51 14.67
N SER A 458 -0.35 -3.21 14.73
CA SER A 458 -0.89 -2.43 13.61
C SER A 458 0.11 -1.40 13.09
N LEU A 459 -0.17 -0.86 11.90
CA LEU A 459 0.53 0.28 11.33
C LEU A 459 -0.41 1.48 11.28
N ASP A 460 -0.01 2.61 11.86
CA ASP A 460 -0.74 3.87 11.74
C ASP A 460 -0.60 4.43 10.32
N HIS A 461 -1.72 4.61 9.63
CA HIS A 461 -1.74 5.10 8.25
C HIS A 461 -1.73 6.63 8.20
N LYS A 462 -0.58 7.21 8.53
CA LYS A 462 -0.36 8.65 8.47
C LYS A 462 0.09 9.06 7.05
N PRO A 463 -0.43 10.16 6.50
CA PRO A 463 -0.12 10.61 5.14
C PRO A 463 1.37 10.77 4.85
N ASP A 464 2.16 11.22 5.83
CA ASP A 464 3.61 11.41 5.68
C ASP A 464 4.38 10.09 5.43
N ILE A 465 3.79 8.94 5.76
CA ILE A 465 4.37 7.61 5.56
C ILE A 465 4.01 7.07 4.17
N GLU A 466 2.78 7.30 3.71
CA GLU A 466 2.27 6.79 2.44
C GLU A 466 2.23 7.83 1.31
N ILE A 467 3.10 8.84 1.39
CA ILE A 467 3.18 9.94 0.41
C ILE A 467 3.20 9.41 -1.02
N GLU A 468 4.05 8.41 -1.30
CA GLU A 468 4.18 7.83 -2.64
C GLU A 468 2.85 7.25 -3.16
N ARG A 469 2.08 6.54 -2.33
CA ARG A 469 0.76 5.99 -2.71
C ARG A 469 -0.24 7.12 -2.95
N ILE A 470 -0.30 8.11 -2.05
CA ILE A 470 -1.22 9.24 -2.14
C ILE A 470 -0.97 10.04 -3.42
N GLU A 471 0.31 10.30 -3.73
CA GLU A 471 0.72 11.01 -4.94
C GLU A 471 0.45 10.20 -6.22
N GLN A 472 0.64 8.87 -6.19
CA GLN A 472 0.26 7.97 -7.30
C GLN A 472 -1.25 7.98 -7.57
N CYS A 473 -2.06 8.18 -6.53
CA CYS A 473 -3.51 8.35 -6.63
C CYS A 473 -3.95 9.76 -7.05
N GLY A 474 -3.01 10.67 -7.36
CA GLY A 474 -3.29 12.04 -7.77
C GLY A 474 -3.56 13.02 -6.64
N GLY A 475 -3.31 12.60 -5.39
CA GLY A 475 -3.35 13.47 -4.21
C GLY A 475 -2.01 14.10 -3.88
N PHE A 476 -1.95 14.83 -2.78
CA PHE A 476 -0.72 15.35 -2.21
C PHE A 476 -0.78 15.31 -0.68
N VAL A 477 0.36 15.41 -0.01
CA VAL A 477 0.41 15.55 1.45
C VAL A 477 0.85 16.96 1.81
N LYS A 478 0.02 17.66 2.59
CA LYS A 478 0.30 19.01 3.10
C LYS A 478 0.02 19.05 4.59
N ASP A 479 1.00 19.49 5.37
CA ASP A 479 0.93 19.57 6.84
C ASP A 479 0.50 18.24 7.50
N GLY A 480 1.00 17.11 6.98
CA GLY A 480 0.65 15.77 7.44
C GLY A 480 -0.76 15.31 7.06
N ARG A 481 -1.41 15.97 6.08
CA ARG A 481 -2.78 15.69 5.66
C ARG A 481 -2.91 15.40 4.17
N VAL A 482 -3.71 14.40 3.80
CA VAL A 482 -4.11 14.11 2.42
C VAL A 482 -4.87 15.31 1.86
N ASN A 483 -4.39 15.84 0.74
CA ASN A 483 -4.85 17.04 0.07
C ASN A 483 -4.96 18.27 1.00
N GLY A 484 -4.21 18.28 2.11
CA GLY A 484 -4.30 19.29 3.17
C GLY A 484 -5.56 19.20 4.04
N MET A 485 -6.35 18.14 3.89
CA MET A 485 -7.67 17.97 4.52
C MET A 485 -7.65 16.89 5.61
N LEU A 486 -7.33 15.64 5.25
CA LEU A 486 -7.51 14.49 6.14
C LEU A 486 -6.19 14.01 6.77
N ALA A 487 -6.17 13.78 8.08
CA ALA A 487 -4.96 13.41 8.83
C ALA A 487 -4.59 11.91 8.75
N VAL A 488 -5.43 11.11 8.11
CA VAL A 488 -5.20 9.69 7.78
C VAL A 488 -5.18 9.50 6.27
N CYS A 489 -4.45 8.49 5.80
CA CYS A 489 -4.40 8.12 4.38
C CYS A 489 -5.08 6.80 4.06
N ARG A 490 -5.61 6.11 5.06
CA ARG A 490 -6.48 4.95 4.89
C ARG A 490 -7.68 5.09 5.83
N ALA A 491 -8.87 4.80 5.34
CA ALA A 491 -10.13 4.89 6.06
C ALA A 491 -11.23 4.18 5.26
N ILE A 492 -12.36 3.93 5.91
CA ILE A 492 -13.63 3.55 5.27
C ILE A 492 -14.45 4.84 5.08
N GLY A 493 -14.96 5.09 3.86
CA GLY A 493 -15.64 6.34 3.51
C GLY A 493 -14.71 7.37 2.88
N ASP A 494 -14.89 8.65 3.20
CA ASP A 494 -14.10 9.76 2.63
C ASP A 494 -14.07 9.82 1.10
N SER A 495 -15.13 9.36 0.44
CA SER A 495 -15.13 9.15 -1.02
C SER A 495 -14.90 10.43 -1.82
N PHE A 496 -15.10 11.61 -1.23
CA PHE A 496 -14.72 12.91 -1.82
C PHE A 496 -13.21 13.06 -2.10
N LEU A 497 -12.35 12.33 -1.39
CA LEU A 497 -10.91 12.29 -1.61
C LEU A 497 -10.51 11.24 -2.65
N GLY A 498 -11.49 10.50 -3.19
CA GLY A 498 -11.30 9.47 -4.20
C GLY A 498 -10.24 8.45 -3.77
N PRO A 499 -9.37 7.98 -4.68
CA PRO A 499 -8.43 6.90 -4.37
C PRO A 499 -7.28 7.33 -3.44
N THR A 500 -7.19 8.61 -3.07
CA THR A 500 -6.11 9.11 -2.21
C THR A 500 -6.26 8.63 -0.76
N VAL A 501 -7.44 8.18 -0.36
CA VAL A 501 -7.71 7.46 0.88
C VAL A 501 -8.04 6.01 0.50
N SER A 502 -7.29 5.04 1.04
CA SER A 502 -7.48 3.62 0.71
C SER A 502 -8.27 2.90 1.80
N PRO A 503 -9.25 2.04 1.45
CA PRO A 503 -9.90 1.15 2.40
C PRO A 503 -9.10 -0.16 2.62
N GLU A 504 -7.98 -0.36 1.93
CA GLU A 504 -7.18 -1.59 2.04
C GLU A 504 -6.48 -1.66 3.40
N PRO A 505 -6.74 -2.69 4.24
CA PRO A 505 -6.14 -2.78 5.56
C PRO A 505 -4.68 -3.23 5.53
N PHE A 506 -3.87 -2.73 6.46
CA PHE A 506 -2.67 -3.43 6.89
C PHE A 506 -3.08 -4.63 7.74
N ILE A 507 -2.58 -5.82 7.41
CA ILE A 507 -2.88 -7.06 8.14
C ILE A 507 -1.61 -7.62 8.80
N SER A 508 -1.72 -7.99 10.06
CA SER A 508 -0.72 -8.81 10.75
C SER A 508 -1.38 -9.98 11.48
N SER A 509 -0.62 -11.05 11.68
CA SER A 509 -1.12 -12.22 12.42
C SER A 509 -0.04 -12.84 13.29
N LEU A 510 -0.47 -13.46 14.39
CA LEU A 510 0.38 -14.22 15.28
C LEU A 510 -0.40 -15.29 16.02
N LYS A 511 0.32 -16.24 16.61
CA LYS A 511 -0.24 -17.18 17.57
C LYS A 511 -0.04 -16.64 19.00
N ILE A 512 -1.13 -16.51 19.74
CA ILE A 512 -1.17 -16.15 21.15
C ILE A 512 -0.41 -17.22 21.93
N SER A 513 0.55 -16.78 22.71
CA SER A 513 1.41 -17.62 23.54
C SER A 513 1.13 -17.38 25.02
N ASN A 514 1.73 -18.22 25.87
CA ASN A 514 1.65 -18.04 27.31
C ASN A 514 2.33 -16.75 27.83
N LEU A 515 3.17 -16.11 27.01
CA LEU A 515 3.82 -14.82 27.31
C LEU A 515 2.91 -13.62 27.03
N ASP A 516 1.84 -13.83 26.27
CA ASP A 516 0.91 -12.79 25.87
C ASP A 516 -0.16 -12.64 26.95
N GLN A 517 -0.25 -11.46 27.55
CA GLN A 517 -1.15 -11.22 28.69
C GLN A 517 -2.44 -10.57 28.23
N PHE A 518 -2.33 -9.50 27.43
CA PHE A 518 -3.49 -8.76 26.95
C PHE A 518 -3.17 -7.99 25.67
N LEU A 519 -4.23 -7.65 24.93
CA LEU A 519 -4.23 -6.76 23.78
C LEU A 519 -4.96 -5.46 24.14
N ILE A 520 -4.40 -4.33 23.72
CA ILE A 520 -5.04 -3.01 23.77
C ILE A 520 -5.37 -2.58 22.34
N ILE A 521 -6.61 -2.13 22.12
CA ILE A 521 -7.05 -1.49 20.87
C ILE A 521 -7.61 -0.13 21.26
N ALA A 522 -7.14 0.95 20.66
CA ALA A 522 -7.68 2.28 20.96
C ALA A 522 -7.56 3.24 19.77
N CYS A 523 -8.39 4.28 19.75
CA CYS A 523 -8.29 5.40 18.82
C CYS A 523 -7.11 6.33 19.16
N ASP A 524 -6.82 7.30 18.30
CA ASP A 524 -5.68 8.22 18.47
C ASP A 524 -5.84 9.13 19.71
N GLY A 525 -7.06 9.30 20.23
CA GLY A 525 -7.36 9.96 21.49
C GLY A 525 -6.60 9.39 22.69
N VAL A 526 -6.14 8.13 22.63
CA VAL A 526 -5.15 7.58 23.56
C VAL A 526 -3.73 7.80 23.06
N TRP A 527 -3.45 7.40 21.83
CA TRP A 527 -2.09 7.26 21.30
C TRP A 527 -1.35 8.56 21.03
N ASP A 528 -2.07 9.68 20.92
CA ASP A 528 -1.50 11.02 20.79
C ASP A 528 -0.87 11.53 22.10
N VAL A 529 -1.26 10.96 23.24
CA VAL A 529 -0.82 11.41 24.58
C VAL A 529 -0.15 10.32 25.41
N ILE A 530 -0.41 9.04 25.12
CA ILE A 530 0.16 7.88 25.82
C ILE A 530 0.99 7.04 24.83
N SER A 531 2.23 6.71 25.21
CA SER A 531 3.08 5.81 24.42
C SER A 531 2.65 4.35 24.54
N ASP A 532 3.04 3.50 23.57
CA ASP A 532 2.68 2.07 23.58
C ASP A 532 3.09 1.37 24.90
N GLN A 533 4.29 1.66 25.41
CA GLN A 533 4.78 1.05 26.65
C GLN A 533 4.06 1.61 27.88
N ASP A 534 3.80 2.92 27.94
CA ASP A 534 3.05 3.50 29.05
C ASP A 534 1.62 2.92 29.11
N ALA A 535 0.97 2.71 27.96
CA ALA A 535 -0.34 2.07 27.90
C ALA A 535 -0.31 0.64 28.47
N VAL A 536 0.70 -0.15 28.08
CA VAL A 536 0.94 -1.49 28.62
C VAL A 536 1.16 -1.44 30.14
N ASP A 537 1.99 -0.53 30.63
CA ASP A 537 2.27 -0.39 32.06
C ASP A 537 1.00 0.01 32.85
N ILE A 538 0.18 0.90 32.30
CA ILE A 538 -1.10 1.30 32.90
C ILE A 538 -2.07 0.12 32.98
N VAL A 539 -2.29 -0.58 31.87
CA VAL A 539 -3.23 -1.71 31.81
C VAL A 539 -2.77 -2.88 32.67
N SER A 540 -1.47 -3.12 32.78
CA SER A 540 -0.88 -4.19 33.61
C SER A 540 -1.16 -4.05 35.11
N THR A 541 -1.61 -2.88 35.57
CA THR A 541 -1.97 -2.66 36.97
C THR A 541 -3.41 -3.07 37.32
N GLU A 542 -4.20 -3.50 36.34
CA GLU A 542 -5.60 -3.88 36.52
C GLU A 542 -5.81 -5.36 36.18
N ILE A 543 -6.69 -6.03 36.94
CA ILE A 543 -7.03 -7.45 36.76
C ILE A 543 -8.35 -7.63 36.00
N ASP A 544 -9.14 -6.56 35.93
CA ASP A 544 -10.41 -6.53 35.25
C ASP A 544 -10.29 -5.71 33.95
N PRO A 545 -10.56 -6.29 32.77
CA PRO A 545 -10.32 -5.62 31.49
C PRO A 545 -11.22 -4.39 31.31
N GLN A 546 -12.43 -4.38 31.88
CA GLN A 546 -13.33 -3.23 31.85
C GLN A 546 -12.76 -2.05 32.65
N LYS A 547 -12.25 -2.31 33.86
CA LYS A 547 -11.52 -1.29 34.65
C LYS A 547 -10.22 -0.86 33.98
N ALA A 548 -9.50 -1.78 33.35
CA ALA A 548 -8.27 -1.48 32.63
C ALA A 548 -8.50 -0.52 31.46
N ALA A 549 -9.53 -0.79 30.63
CA ALA A 549 -9.94 0.09 29.54
C ALA A 549 -10.32 1.48 30.06
N ALA A 550 -11.16 1.56 31.10
CA ALA A 550 -11.57 2.83 31.71
C ALA A 550 -10.37 3.61 32.26
N LYS A 551 -9.43 2.93 32.93
CA LYS A 551 -8.22 3.54 33.48
C LYS A 551 -7.34 4.14 32.39
N LEU A 552 -7.14 3.41 31.28
CA LEU A 552 -6.33 3.90 30.16
C LEU A 552 -7.00 5.13 29.51
N ARG A 553 -8.31 5.06 29.24
CA ARG A 553 -9.11 6.17 28.72
C ARG A 553 -9.01 7.42 29.61
N ASP A 554 -9.27 7.26 30.90
CA ASP A 554 -9.24 8.37 31.86
C ASP A 554 -7.84 8.95 32.00
N LYS A 555 -6.80 8.10 31.92
CA LYS A 555 -5.40 8.55 31.92
C LYS A 555 -5.08 9.39 30.69
N ALA A 556 -5.56 9.00 29.51
CA ALA A 556 -5.37 9.76 28.27
C ALA A 556 -6.05 11.14 28.38
N PHE A 557 -7.29 11.19 28.87
CA PHE A 557 -8.00 12.44 29.13
C PHE A 557 -7.23 13.34 30.10
N LEU A 558 -6.76 12.79 31.23
CA LEU A 558 -5.99 13.53 32.24
C LEU A 558 -4.62 14.01 31.74
N GLN A 559 -4.02 13.33 30.76
CA GLN A 559 -2.79 13.76 30.09
C GLN A 559 -3.03 14.81 28.99
N GLY A 560 -4.28 15.22 28.79
CA GLY A 560 -4.64 16.35 27.95
C GLY A 560 -5.11 15.98 26.56
N SER A 561 -5.54 14.74 26.33
CA SER A 561 -6.28 14.39 25.12
C SER A 561 -7.51 15.28 24.98
N ASN A 562 -7.73 15.81 23.78
CA ASN A 562 -8.90 16.63 23.46
C ASN A 562 -9.81 15.94 22.44
N ASP A 563 -9.61 14.64 22.25
CA ASP A 563 -10.36 13.84 21.29
C ASP A 563 -11.47 13.02 21.94
N ASN A 564 -12.26 12.34 21.12
CA ASN A 564 -12.96 11.13 21.57
C ASN A 564 -11.92 10.09 22.00
N ILE A 565 -12.27 9.27 22.98
CA ILE A 565 -11.34 8.30 23.55
C ILE A 565 -12.07 6.98 23.71
N SER A 566 -11.78 6.05 22.81
CA SER A 566 -12.31 4.69 22.81
C SER A 566 -11.19 3.67 22.98
N VAL A 567 -11.39 2.74 23.92
CA VAL A 567 -10.41 1.72 24.32
C VAL A 567 -11.10 0.38 24.47
N ILE A 568 -10.55 -0.66 23.87
CA ILE A 568 -10.84 -2.06 24.17
C ILE A 568 -9.57 -2.70 24.77
N VAL A 569 -9.75 -3.45 25.85
CA VAL A 569 -8.71 -4.29 26.44
C VAL A 569 -9.19 -5.73 26.46
N VAL A 570 -8.39 -6.65 25.93
CA VAL A 570 -8.70 -8.09 25.85
C VAL A 570 -7.63 -8.85 26.63
N PHE A 571 -8.04 -9.54 27.70
CA PHE A 571 -7.16 -10.38 28.51
C PHE A 571 -7.21 -11.81 28.00
N PHE A 572 -6.03 -12.38 27.74
CA PHE A 572 -5.90 -13.74 27.23
C PHE A 572 -5.88 -14.81 28.34
N LYS A 573 -5.84 -14.38 29.62
CA LYS A 573 -5.77 -15.23 30.81
C LYS A 573 -6.51 -14.63 32.00
#